data_AF-A0A938LNB5-F1
#
_entry.id   AF-A0A938LNB5-F1
#
_cell.length_a   1.000
_cell.length_b   1.000
_cell.length_c   1.000
_cell.angle_alpha   90.00
_cell.angle_beta   90.00
_cell.angle_gamma   90.00
#
_symmetry.space_group_name_H-M   'P 1'
#
loop_
_entity.id
_entity.type
_entity.pdbx_description
1 polymer ?
#
loop_
_entity_poly.entity_id
_entity_poly.type
_entity_poly.pdbx_seq_one_letter_code
_entity_poly.pdbx_strand_id
1 'polypeptide(L)'
;MGYDDSGRGEVGAWHRFSCEAAGLVLGDKFKAWKIATHTITTLEPGPLVGSYGVNYFGPSLLDPRVWRGRKLDRSAVPVFLDRADFYVQTKATDAPPEYDGHLTSPGDMKRSCIDRHNGGVSSLFLDWSVRKVGLKELWTLHWSPWFDRRGPWTKAGGVQPEDWPAWMRGFPDD
;
A
#
# COMPACT_ATOMS: atom_id res chain seq x y z
N MET A 1 35.19 25.09 19.21
CA MET A 1 35.19 23.93 18.30
C MET A 1 33.96 24.04 17.42
N GLY A 2 34.13 24.64 16.25
CA GLY A 2 33.10 24.64 15.20
C GLY A 2 33.16 23.32 14.45
N TYR A 3 32.01 22.73 14.17
CA TYR A 3 31.90 21.56 13.31
C TYR A 3 31.77 22.08 11.87
N ASP A 4 32.78 21.78 11.07
CA ASP A 4 32.95 22.17 9.67
C ASP A 4 32.11 21.25 8.77
N ASP A 5 31.46 21.85 7.77
CA ASP A 5 30.46 21.25 6.88
C ASP A 5 31.02 21.01 5.46
N SER A 6 32.34 20.91 5.32
CA SER A 6 32.99 20.64 4.03
C SER A 6 33.30 19.15 3.84
N GLY A 7 32.28 18.38 3.48
CA GLY A 7 32.43 16.96 3.19
C GLY A 7 31.24 16.35 2.46
N ARG A 8 30.91 16.86 1.27
CA ARG A 8 29.92 16.20 0.39
C ARG A 8 30.45 14.83 -0.03
N GLY A 9 29.89 13.79 0.56
CA GLY A 9 29.71 12.49 -0.07
C GLY A 9 28.21 12.24 -0.13
N GLU A 10 27.69 12.06 -1.33
CA GLU A 10 26.27 11.84 -1.65
C GLU A 10 25.60 10.84 -0.69
N VAL A 11 24.81 11.37 0.25
CA VAL A 11 24.05 10.52 1.17
C VAL A 11 22.79 10.05 0.47
N GLY A 12 22.91 8.90 -0.18
CA GLY A 12 21.82 7.94 -0.33
C GLY A 12 20.81 8.23 -1.43
N ALA A 13 21.19 7.96 -2.67
CA ALA A 13 20.26 7.54 -3.71
C ALA A 13 19.65 6.16 -3.37
N TRP A 14 18.82 6.10 -2.32
CA TRP A 14 17.95 4.96 -2.11
C TRP A 14 16.95 4.95 -3.27
N HIS A 15 17.04 3.91 -4.08
CA HIS A 15 16.30 3.76 -5.32
C HIS A 15 14.81 4.00 -5.06
N ARG A 16 14.27 5.08 -5.62
CA ARG A 16 12.83 5.15 -5.88
C ARG A 16 12.59 4.06 -6.92
N PHE A 17 12.16 2.88 -6.49
CA PHE A 17 11.50 1.95 -7.39
C PHE A 17 10.20 2.63 -7.82
N SER A 18 10.27 3.52 -8.82
CA SER A 18 9.06 3.91 -9.52
C SER A 18 8.68 2.73 -10.39
N CYS A 19 7.47 2.23 -10.18
CA CYS A 19 6.92 1.12 -10.95
C CYS A 19 6.95 1.39 -12.47
N GLU A 20 6.89 2.66 -12.86
CA GLU A 20 6.98 3.13 -14.25
C GLU A 20 8.31 2.77 -14.93
N ALA A 21 9.43 2.75 -14.18
CA ALA A 21 10.75 2.43 -14.74
C ALA A 21 10.97 0.92 -14.99
N ALA A 22 10.13 0.05 -14.43
CA ALA A 22 10.26 -1.42 -14.52
C ALA A 22 9.30 -2.07 -15.53
N GLY A 23 8.59 -1.28 -16.35
CA GLY A 23 7.59 -1.80 -17.29
C GLY A 23 6.35 -2.40 -16.60
N LEU A 24 5.98 -1.87 -15.43
CA LEU A 24 4.72 -2.24 -14.77
C LEU A 24 3.52 -1.79 -15.61
N VAL A 25 2.63 -2.73 -15.89
CA VAL A 25 1.26 -2.48 -16.35
C VAL A 25 0.33 -2.65 -15.15
N LEU A 26 -0.39 -1.58 -14.79
CA LEU A 26 -1.38 -1.65 -13.73
C LEU A 26 -2.49 -2.64 -14.07
N GLY A 27 -2.94 -3.36 -13.06
CA GLY A 27 -4.20 -4.10 -13.09
C GLY A 27 -5.38 -3.14 -12.91
N ASP A 28 -6.59 -3.68 -12.98
CA ASP A 28 -7.84 -2.97 -12.69
C ASP A 28 -8.81 -3.88 -11.96
N LYS A 29 -10.08 -3.49 -11.78
CA LYS A 29 -11.09 -4.35 -11.14
C LYS A 29 -11.15 -5.78 -11.71
N PHE A 30 -10.94 -5.96 -13.01
CA PHE A 30 -11.09 -7.24 -13.71
C PHE A 30 -9.78 -7.83 -14.24
N LYS A 31 -8.68 -7.07 -14.25
CA LYS A 31 -7.39 -7.48 -14.84
C LYS A 31 -6.26 -7.50 -13.84
N ALA A 32 -5.46 -8.55 -13.88
CA ALA A 32 -4.20 -8.64 -13.15
C ALA A 32 -3.18 -7.60 -13.65
N TRP A 33 -2.34 -7.12 -12.74
CA TRP A 33 -1.18 -6.31 -13.08
C TRP A 33 -0.09 -7.19 -13.69
N LYS A 34 0.84 -6.58 -14.45
CA LYS A 34 1.96 -7.29 -15.10
C LYS A 34 3.26 -6.53 -14.94
N ILE A 35 4.35 -7.22 -14.60
CA ILE A 35 5.70 -6.64 -14.59
C ILE A 35 6.58 -7.43 -15.54
N ALA A 36 7.30 -6.72 -16.40
CA ALA A 36 8.37 -7.32 -17.18
C ALA A 36 9.47 -7.79 -16.22
N THR A 37 9.70 -9.10 -16.15
CA THR A 37 10.83 -9.63 -15.39
C THR A 37 12.02 -9.82 -16.33
N HIS A 38 13.12 -9.13 -16.03
CA HIS A 38 14.42 -9.46 -16.58
C HIS A 38 15.16 -10.27 -15.51
N THR A 39 15.07 -11.60 -15.64
CA THR A 39 15.92 -12.62 -15.01
C THR A 39 16.48 -12.30 -13.61
N ILE A 40 15.73 -12.63 -12.55
CA ILE A 40 16.35 -13.12 -11.30
C ILE A 40 16.54 -14.63 -11.50
N THR A 41 17.58 -14.99 -12.26
CA THR A 41 18.28 -16.31 -12.36
C THR A 41 17.50 -17.64 -12.39
N THR A 42 16.16 -17.68 -12.33
CA THR A 42 15.40 -18.91 -12.01
C THR A 42 14.02 -19.02 -12.68
N LEU A 43 13.56 -17.99 -13.40
CA LEU A 43 12.30 -18.04 -14.15
C LEU A 43 12.56 -17.91 -15.65
N GLU A 44 11.81 -18.67 -16.45
CA GLU A 44 11.78 -18.45 -17.89
C GLU A 44 11.41 -16.98 -18.18
N PRO A 45 12.02 -16.34 -19.20
CA PRO A 45 11.69 -14.96 -19.55
C PRO A 45 10.19 -14.79 -19.79
N GLY A 46 9.54 -13.95 -18.98
CA GLY A 46 8.10 -13.72 -19.07
C GLY A 46 7.61 -12.65 -18.10
N PRO A 47 6.42 -12.08 -18.32
CA PRO A 47 5.84 -11.14 -17.36
C PRO A 47 5.40 -11.87 -16.10
N LEU A 48 5.76 -11.33 -14.93
CA LEU A 48 5.10 -11.68 -13.68
C LEU A 48 3.69 -11.07 -13.71
N VAL A 49 2.67 -11.89 -13.49
CA VAL A 49 1.27 -11.46 -13.50
C VAL A 49 0.66 -11.73 -12.13
N GLY A 50 -0.06 -10.76 -11.56
CA GLY A 50 -0.64 -10.91 -10.23
C GLY A 50 -1.86 -10.03 -9.99
N SER A 51 -2.65 -10.40 -8.97
CA SER A 51 -3.77 -9.60 -8.47
C SER A 51 -3.50 -9.01 -7.08
N TYR A 52 -2.37 -9.36 -6.47
CA TYR A 52 -1.96 -8.95 -5.13
C TYR A 52 -0.66 -8.17 -5.16
N GLY A 53 -0.49 -7.21 -4.26
CA GLY A 53 0.73 -6.43 -4.07
C GLY A 53 1.33 -6.65 -2.69
N VAL A 54 2.65 -6.46 -2.61
CA VAL A 54 3.45 -6.58 -1.38
C VAL A 54 3.49 -5.23 -0.67
N ASN A 55 3.21 -5.23 0.64
CA ASN A 55 3.49 -4.07 1.47
C ASN A 55 4.98 -3.80 1.53
N TYR A 56 5.46 -2.63 1.12
CA TYR A 56 6.88 -2.31 1.18
C TYR A 56 7.50 -2.55 2.56
N PHE A 57 6.79 -2.14 3.60
CA PHE A 57 7.25 -2.31 4.97
C PHE A 57 6.98 -3.72 5.51
N GLY A 58 6.28 -4.56 4.74
CA GLY A 58 6.01 -5.97 5.00
C GLY A 58 7.28 -6.82 4.95
N PRO A 59 8.00 -6.95 3.81
CA PRO A 59 9.31 -7.60 3.74
C PRO A 59 10.35 -6.91 4.61
N SER A 60 10.26 -5.59 4.81
CA SER A 60 11.13 -4.89 5.77
C SER A 60 10.87 -5.27 7.24
N LEU A 61 9.86 -6.10 7.56
CA LEU A 61 9.74 -6.76 8.86
C LEU A 61 10.79 -7.86 9.06
N LEU A 62 11.42 -8.35 7.98
CA LEU A 62 12.66 -9.13 8.08
C LEU A 62 13.85 -8.26 8.48
N ASP A 63 13.73 -6.93 8.35
CA ASP A 63 14.65 -5.98 8.95
C ASP A 63 14.12 -5.54 10.32
N PRO A 64 14.66 -6.10 11.42
CA PRO A 64 14.22 -5.76 12.76
C PRO A 64 14.50 -4.30 13.14
N ARG A 65 15.08 -3.45 12.27
CA ARG A 65 15.26 -2.01 12.49
C ARG A 65 14.00 -1.18 12.20
N VAL A 66 13.17 -1.57 11.24
CA VAL A 66 12.02 -0.76 10.77
C VAL A 66 10.91 -0.71 11.82
N TRP A 67 10.63 -1.83 12.45
CA TRP A 67 9.54 -1.98 13.42
C TRP A 67 10.03 -2.15 14.88
N ARG A 68 11.34 -1.96 15.13
CA ARG A 68 11.97 -2.19 16.44
C ARG A 68 11.31 -1.39 17.55
N GLY A 69 11.06 -2.04 18.69
CA GLY A 69 10.65 -1.37 19.93
C GLY A 69 9.23 -0.80 19.91
N ARG A 70 8.45 -1.05 18.85
CA ARG A 70 7.05 -0.63 18.77
C ARG A 70 6.13 -1.77 19.20
N LYS A 71 5.16 -1.47 20.07
CA LYS A 71 4.04 -2.39 20.33
C LYS A 71 3.19 -2.44 19.06
N LEU A 72 3.22 -3.57 18.37
CA LEU A 72 2.59 -3.74 17.06
C LEU A 72 1.41 -4.69 17.18
N ASP A 73 0.24 -4.25 16.75
CA ASP A 73 -0.87 -5.16 16.48
C ASP A 73 -0.62 -5.84 15.12
N ARG A 74 -0.11 -7.07 15.20
CA ARG A 74 0.28 -7.86 14.01
C ARG A 74 -0.93 -8.24 13.14
N SER A 75 -2.13 -8.28 13.72
CA SER A 75 -3.37 -8.57 12.99
C SER A 75 -3.86 -7.40 12.13
N ALA A 76 -3.25 -6.22 12.29
CA ALA A 76 -3.58 -5.00 11.55
C ALA A 76 -2.50 -4.58 10.54
N VAL A 77 -1.41 -5.34 10.41
CA VAL A 77 -0.31 -5.05 9.47
C VAL A 77 -0.48 -5.90 8.21
N PRO A 78 -0.89 -5.30 7.07
CA PRO A 78 -1.00 -6.04 5.82
C PRO A 78 0.40 -6.38 5.31
N VAL A 79 0.59 -7.64 4.90
CA VAL A 79 1.82 -8.14 4.27
C VAL A 79 1.63 -8.22 2.75
N PHE A 80 0.48 -8.76 2.34
CA PHE A 80 0.13 -8.99 0.95
C PHE A 80 -1.38 -8.77 0.79
N LEU A 81 -1.81 -8.01 -0.21
CA LEU A 81 -3.23 -7.71 -0.39
C LEU A 81 -3.63 -7.54 -1.86
N ASP A 82 -4.92 -7.70 -2.16
CA ASP A 82 -5.46 -7.40 -3.49
C ASP A 82 -5.16 -5.96 -3.88
N ARG A 83 -4.58 -5.78 -5.08
CA ARG A 83 -4.06 -4.50 -5.54
C ARG A 83 -3.91 -4.45 -7.06
N ALA A 84 -3.85 -3.24 -7.62
CA ALA A 84 -3.58 -2.98 -9.04
C ALA A 84 -2.09 -2.91 -9.41
N ASP A 85 -1.16 -3.08 -8.47
CA ASP A 85 0.28 -3.14 -8.70
C ASP A 85 0.96 -4.06 -7.69
N PHE A 86 2.24 -4.38 -7.93
CA PHE A 86 2.99 -5.34 -7.11
C PHE A 86 3.42 -4.78 -5.74
N TYR A 87 3.26 -3.49 -5.50
CA TYR A 87 3.95 -2.78 -4.43
C TYR A 87 3.06 -1.69 -3.81
N VAL A 88 3.09 -1.55 -2.48
CA VAL A 88 2.37 -0.48 -1.76
C VAL A 88 3.26 0.36 -0.85
N GLN A 89 3.09 1.69 -0.95
CA GLN A 89 3.62 2.69 -0.04
C GLN A 89 2.58 3.78 0.27
N THR A 90 1.47 3.35 0.88
CA THR A 90 0.35 4.22 1.24
C THR A 90 0.64 5.19 2.38
N LYS A 91 -0.10 6.31 2.37
CA LYS A 91 -0.12 7.30 3.44
C LYS A 91 -1.54 7.46 4.00
N ALA A 92 -1.64 7.83 5.27
CA ALA A 92 -2.92 8.09 5.92
C ALA A 92 -3.69 9.25 5.26
N THR A 93 -2.97 10.16 4.59
CA THR A 93 -3.51 11.31 3.86
C THR A 93 -3.85 11.00 2.41
N ASP A 94 -3.60 9.78 1.91
CA ASP A 94 -3.97 9.42 0.55
C ASP A 94 -5.49 9.50 0.42
N ALA A 95 -5.98 10.36 -0.47
CA ALA A 95 -7.41 10.52 -0.69
C ALA A 95 -8.04 9.25 -1.29
N PRO A 96 -9.31 8.97 -0.98
CA PRO A 96 -10.04 7.87 -1.60
C PRO A 96 -10.14 8.06 -3.13
N PRO A 97 -10.37 6.97 -3.89
CA PRO A 97 -10.59 7.06 -5.32
C PRO A 97 -11.86 7.86 -5.61
N GLU A 98 -11.84 8.78 -6.56
CA GLU A 98 -13.03 9.59 -6.90
C GLU A 98 -14.17 8.74 -7.48
N TYR A 99 -13.82 7.63 -8.13
CA TYR A 99 -14.72 6.62 -8.70
C TYR A 99 -14.08 5.23 -8.63
N ASP A 100 -14.88 4.17 -8.70
CA ASP A 100 -14.37 2.79 -8.74
C ASP A 100 -13.47 2.57 -9.97
N GLY A 101 -12.22 2.19 -9.74
CA GLY A 101 -11.20 2.06 -10.78
C GLY A 101 -10.34 3.31 -11.03
N HIS A 102 -10.43 4.36 -10.21
CA HIS A 102 -9.47 5.47 -10.24
C HIS A 102 -8.12 5.02 -9.64
N LEU A 103 -7.14 4.65 -10.48
CA LEU A 103 -5.84 4.11 -10.07
C LEU A 103 -4.64 5.05 -10.26
N THR A 104 -4.89 6.20 -10.88
CA THR A 104 -3.89 7.20 -11.23
C THR A 104 -3.41 8.00 -10.02
N SER A 105 -2.16 8.45 -10.09
CA SER A 105 -1.54 9.32 -9.09
C SER A 105 -2.23 10.70 -9.04
N PRO A 106 -2.17 11.42 -7.90
CA PRO A 106 -1.53 11.04 -6.64
C PRO A 106 -2.41 10.14 -5.75
N GLY A 107 -1.74 9.43 -4.82
CA GLY A 107 -2.37 8.61 -3.76
C GLY A 107 -2.24 7.10 -4.02
N ASP A 108 -1.37 6.42 -3.28
CA ASP A 108 -1.10 5.00 -3.49
C ASP A 108 -2.19 4.09 -2.91
N MET A 109 -3.05 4.62 -2.04
CA MET A 109 -4.17 3.89 -1.45
C MET A 109 -5.19 3.46 -2.48
N LYS A 110 -5.37 4.26 -3.52
CA LYS A 110 -6.36 4.01 -4.57
C LYS A 110 -6.11 2.71 -5.33
N ARG A 111 -4.85 2.27 -5.42
CA ARG A 111 -4.47 0.99 -6.05
C ARG A 111 -4.84 -0.23 -5.21
N SER A 112 -5.05 -0.06 -3.91
CA SER A 112 -5.63 -1.09 -3.02
C SER A 112 -7.13 -0.93 -2.83
N CYS A 113 -7.67 0.28 -2.95
CA CYS A 113 -9.09 0.58 -2.76
C CYS A 113 -9.88 0.27 -4.05
N ILE A 114 -9.98 -1.02 -4.39
CA ILE A 114 -10.67 -1.50 -5.59
C ILE A 114 -11.80 -2.43 -5.16
N ASP A 115 -13.01 -2.18 -5.65
CA ASP A 115 -14.17 -3.01 -5.33
C ASP A 115 -14.19 -4.31 -6.15
N ARG A 116 -13.21 -5.19 -5.94
CA ARG A 116 -13.14 -6.52 -6.59
C ARG A 116 -14.01 -7.58 -5.92
N HIS A 117 -14.20 -7.46 -4.61
CA HIS A 117 -14.83 -8.50 -3.78
C HIS A 117 -16.05 -8.00 -3.00
N ASN A 118 -16.86 -7.14 -3.61
CA ASN A 118 -18.12 -6.60 -3.08
C ASN A 118 -17.92 -5.88 -1.74
N GLY A 119 -17.34 -4.69 -1.79
CA GLY A 119 -17.10 -3.80 -0.66
C GLY A 119 -15.83 -4.07 0.13
N GLY A 120 -14.88 -4.82 -0.42
CA GLY A 120 -13.59 -5.04 0.24
C GLY A 120 -12.55 -5.75 -0.63
N VAL A 121 -11.38 -5.93 -0.03
CA VAL A 121 -10.21 -6.61 -0.58
C VAL A 121 -9.71 -7.69 0.36
N SER A 122 -9.05 -8.72 -0.14
CA SER A 122 -8.44 -9.76 0.68
C SER A 122 -7.02 -9.35 1.06
N SER A 123 -6.64 -9.59 2.32
CA SER A 123 -5.30 -9.30 2.82
C SER A 123 -4.80 -10.43 3.72
N LEU A 124 -3.52 -10.75 3.56
CA LEU A 124 -2.69 -11.50 4.49
C LEU A 124 -2.08 -10.53 5.50
N PHE A 125 -2.17 -10.84 6.78
CA PHE A 125 -1.65 -10.05 7.88
C PHE A 125 -0.39 -10.65 8.50
N LEU A 126 0.31 -9.88 9.34
CA LEU A 126 1.59 -10.26 9.95
C LEU A 126 1.47 -11.33 11.06
N ASP A 127 0.26 -11.58 11.54
CA ASP A 127 -0.07 -12.75 12.35
C ASP A 127 -0.41 -14.00 11.51
N TRP A 128 -0.24 -13.91 10.19
CA TRP A 128 -0.55 -14.94 9.19
C TRP A 128 -2.04 -15.25 9.03
N SER A 129 -2.92 -14.42 9.59
CA SER A 129 -4.34 -14.48 9.29
C SER A 129 -4.62 -13.93 7.89
N VAL A 130 -5.64 -14.48 7.24
CA VAL A 130 -6.18 -13.97 5.97
C VAL A 130 -7.62 -13.56 6.22
N ARG A 131 -7.98 -12.34 5.80
CA ARG A 131 -9.36 -11.88 5.88
C ARG A 131 -9.68 -10.85 4.81
N LYS A 132 -10.97 -10.64 4.61
CA LYS A 132 -11.50 -9.48 3.89
C LYS A 132 -11.31 -8.23 4.74
N VAL A 133 -10.92 -7.15 4.07
CA VAL A 133 -10.73 -5.80 4.58
C VAL A 133 -11.75 -4.91 3.88
N GLY A 134 -12.54 -4.16 4.64
CA GLY A 134 -13.48 -3.20 4.06
C GLY A 134 -12.74 -2.10 3.29
N LEU A 135 -13.36 -1.52 2.25
CA LEU A 135 -12.67 -0.49 1.47
C LEU A 135 -12.29 0.74 2.31
N LYS A 136 -13.15 1.20 3.22
CA LYS A 136 -12.85 2.30 4.17
C LYS A 136 -11.88 1.88 5.27
N GLU A 137 -11.90 0.60 5.65
CA GLU A 137 -10.99 0.02 6.66
C GLU A 137 -9.52 0.10 6.24
N LEU A 138 -9.21 0.23 4.95
CA LEU A 138 -7.84 0.39 4.47
C LEU A 138 -7.10 1.56 5.14
N TRP A 139 -7.80 2.62 5.54
CA TRP A 139 -7.19 3.77 6.23
C TRP A 139 -6.95 3.54 7.72
N THR A 140 -7.38 2.41 8.29
CA THR A 140 -7.13 2.06 9.70
C THR A 140 -6.07 0.99 9.89
N LEU A 141 -5.45 0.50 8.81
CA LEU A 141 -4.39 -0.51 8.88
C LEU A 141 -3.00 0.09 9.21
N HIS A 142 -2.09 -0.76 9.71
CA HIS A 142 -0.70 -0.42 9.97
C HIS A 142 0.18 -0.65 8.73
N TRP A 143 0.12 0.27 7.76
CA TRP A 143 0.92 0.17 6.54
C TRP A 143 2.42 0.37 6.77
N SER A 144 2.77 1.26 7.70
CA SER A 144 4.16 1.58 8.06
C SER A 144 4.28 1.92 9.56
N PRO A 145 5.50 1.99 10.12
CA PRO A 145 5.71 2.33 11.53
C PRO A 145 5.25 3.73 11.93
N TRP A 146 5.02 4.60 10.95
CA TRP A 146 4.61 6.00 11.09
C TRP A 146 3.27 6.29 10.42
N PHE A 147 2.51 5.25 10.05
CA PHE A 147 1.18 5.44 9.51
C PHE A 147 0.22 5.89 10.61
N ASP A 148 -0.38 7.06 10.46
CA ASP A 148 -1.36 7.59 11.40
C ASP A 148 -2.73 6.93 11.17
N ARG A 149 -3.05 5.96 12.02
CA ARG A 149 -4.34 5.24 12.02
C ARG A 149 -5.51 6.08 12.55
N ARG A 150 -5.25 7.31 12.96
CA ARG A 150 -6.26 8.32 13.31
C ARG A 150 -6.25 9.48 12.29
N GLY A 151 -5.70 9.22 11.11
CA GLY A 151 -5.60 10.18 10.02
C GLY A 151 -6.96 10.64 9.47
N PRO A 152 -6.96 11.54 8.49
CA PRO A 152 -8.14 12.30 8.08
C PRO A 152 -9.29 11.45 7.51
N TRP A 153 -9.00 10.24 7.00
CA TRP A 153 -10.00 9.32 6.43
C TRP A 153 -10.42 8.23 7.40
N THR A 154 -10.52 8.58 8.69
CA THR A 154 -10.96 7.69 9.78
C THR A 154 -11.95 8.43 10.66
N LYS A 155 -12.82 7.70 11.36
CA LYS A 155 -13.73 8.31 12.35
C LYS A 155 -12.97 9.15 13.40
N ALA A 156 -11.80 8.68 13.81
CA ALA A 156 -10.95 9.38 14.77
C ALA A 156 -10.33 10.68 14.22
N GLY A 157 -10.15 10.78 12.91
CA GLY A 157 -9.73 11.98 12.20
C GLY A 157 -10.88 12.92 11.83
N GLY A 158 -12.12 12.55 12.13
CA GLY A 158 -13.31 13.39 11.94
C GLY A 158 -14.02 13.25 10.59
N VAL A 159 -13.65 12.25 9.77
CA VAL A 159 -14.34 12.00 8.49
C VAL A 159 -15.82 11.75 8.71
N GLN A 160 -16.67 12.42 7.94
CA GLN A 160 -18.11 12.21 7.90
C GLN A 160 -18.50 11.31 6.72
N PRO A 161 -19.65 10.64 6.75
CA PRO A 161 -20.13 9.81 5.64
C PRO A 161 -20.17 10.54 4.29
N GLU A 162 -20.50 11.83 4.29
CA GLU A 162 -20.57 12.70 3.13
C GLU A 162 -19.20 13.08 2.53
N ASP A 163 -18.12 13.04 3.33
CA ASP A 163 -16.76 13.32 2.87
C ASP A 163 -16.24 12.21 1.95
N TRP A 164 -16.79 11.00 2.07
CA TRP A 164 -16.47 9.90 1.17
C TRP A 164 -17.03 10.15 -0.24
N PRO A 165 -16.29 9.77 -1.30
CA PRO A 165 -16.80 9.76 -2.67
C PRO A 165 -18.12 9.00 -2.77
N ALA A 166 -19.03 9.49 -3.62
CA ALA A 166 -20.41 8.99 -3.67
C ALA A 166 -20.53 7.46 -3.79
N TRP A 167 -19.64 6.84 -4.57
CA TRP A 167 -19.60 5.39 -4.77
C TRP A 167 -19.16 4.61 -3.51
N MET A 168 -18.44 5.24 -2.58
CA MET A 168 -17.98 4.62 -1.34
C MET A 168 -18.94 4.76 -0.16
N ARG A 169 -19.91 5.68 -0.24
CA ARG A 169 -20.79 6.02 0.89
C ARG A 169 -21.60 4.83 1.39
N GLY A 170 -21.94 3.89 0.50
CA GLY A 170 -22.70 2.68 0.84
C GLY A 170 -21.88 1.59 1.55
N PHE A 171 -20.56 1.71 1.62
CA PHE A 171 -19.74 0.73 2.34
C PHE A 171 -19.69 1.02 3.85
N PRO A 172 -19.58 -0.03 4.69
CA PRO A 172 -19.43 0.14 6.14
C PRO A 172 -18.24 1.04 6.47
N ASP A 173 -18.43 1.92 7.45
CA ASP A 173 -17.32 2.69 8.03
C ASP A 173 -16.41 1.80 8.89
N ASP A 174 -15.22 2.33 9.19
CA ASP A 174 -14.15 1.70 9.96
C ASP A 174 -14.45 1.52 11.46
#